data_AF-A0A0F9CWK7-F1
#
_entry.id   AF-A0A0F9CWK7-F1
#
_cell.length_a   1.000
_cell.length_b   1.000
_cell.length_c   1.000
_cell.angle_alpha   90.00
_cell.angle_beta   90.00
_cell.angle_gamma   90.00
#
_symmetry.space_group_name_H-M   'P 1'
#
loop_
_entity.id
_entity.type
_entity.pdbx_description
1 polymer ?
#
loop_
_entity_poly.entity_id
_entity_poly.type
_entity_poly.pdbx_seq_one_letter_code
_entity_poly.pdbx_strand_id
1 'polypeptide(L)'
;MRNELEIGDICHIAIGNNGDPLFTKIALVLTTPDEDGEVDFVIAAEQPSSKPTEIKLSADDFTDNGLTNVIYLNLAKQYKLSQTVFIKHLTTLNPAALERVLRENVLKQVDLYSAEKFKAKPFIEGKSSVAVSGKVLGGSELTHLVNSSLDGWLTTGRFNTLFEAQLAAFLNVKHVLTTNSGSSANLLALTALTSPKLGERALKKGDEVISVAAGFPTTLNPILQNGLIPVFIDIAIPSYNIDTSLIEAAITDKTKAIMVAHTLGNAFNLDEVIRIARKHNLWIIEDCCDALGTTYTPSTDMVDYRGETIPANIARHVGTFGDIATLSFYPAHHITMGEGGAVYTNNGKLKLLIESFRDWGRDCFCQPGHDNTCKKRFSYQLGELPCGYDHKYTYSHLGYNLKITDMQAA
;
A
#
# COMPACT_ATOMS: atom_id res chain seq x y z
N MET A 1 -49.23 -11.22 5.05
CA MET A 1 -48.19 -12.00 5.74
C MET A 1 -47.13 -12.31 4.70
N ARG A 2 -45.89 -11.85 4.90
CA ARG A 2 -44.76 -12.23 4.03
C ARG A 2 -44.57 -13.75 4.18
N ASN A 3 -44.67 -14.48 3.07
CA ASN A 3 -44.48 -15.94 3.03
C ASN A 3 -43.08 -16.34 2.53
N GLU A 4 -42.26 -15.37 2.12
CA GLU A 4 -40.93 -15.61 1.58
C GLU A 4 -39.89 -14.98 2.51
N LEU A 5 -38.88 -15.77 2.85
CA LEU A 5 -37.72 -15.33 3.61
C LEU A 5 -36.78 -14.56 2.69
N GLU A 6 -36.41 -13.35 3.10
CA GLU A 6 -35.43 -12.53 2.40
C GLU A 6 -34.07 -12.57 3.14
N ILE A 7 -32.98 -12.38 2.39
CA ILE A 7 -31.63 -12.27 2.98
C ILE A 7 -31.61 -11.06 3.92
N GLY A 8 -31.12 -11.25 5.15
CA GLY A 8 -31.10 -10.20 6.16
C GLY A 8 -32.30 -10.22 7.11
N ASP A 9 -33.29 -11.09 6.89
CA ASP A 9 -34.41 -11.26 7.81
C ASP A 9 -33.93 -11.86 9.14
N ILE A 10 -34.41 -11.27 10.24
CA ILE A 10 -34.34 -11.84 11.59
C ILE A 10 -35.69 -12.48 11.89
N CYS A 11 -35.69 -13.77 12.23
CA CYS A 11 -36.91 -14.53 12.45
C CYS A 11 -36.81 -15.47 13.64
N HIS A 12 -37.98 -15.91 14.11
CA HIS A 12 -38.10 -17.08 14.96
C HIS A 12 -38.11 -18.33 14.09
N ILE A 13 -37.25 -19.29 14.43
CA ILE A 13 -37.22 -20.63 13.84
C ILE A 13 -37.45 -21.70 14.90
N ALA A 14 -38.06 -22.81 14.50
CA ALA A 14 -38.23 -24.01 15.31
C ALA A 14 -37.04 -24.95 15.12
N ILE A 15 -36.32 -25.28 16.19
CA ILE A 15 -35.23 -26.26 16.17
C ILE A 15 -35.56 -27.39 17.13
N GLY A 16 -35.45 -28.63 16.66
CA GLY A 16 -35.58 -29.84 17.48
C GLY A 16 -34.59 -30.89 17.04
N ASN A 17 -34.09 -31.68 17.99
CA ASN A 17 -33.42 -32.95 17.70
C ASN A 17 -34.47 -34.07 17.66
N ASN A 18 -34.23 -35.12 16.89
CA ASN A 18 -35.12 -36.29 16.82
C ASN A 18 -35.49 -36.79 18.23
N GLY A 19 -36.72 -36.50 18.69
CA GLY A 19 -37.27 -36.94 19.97
C GLY A 19 -37.44 -35.88 21.07
N ASP A 20 -36.91 -34.66 20.91
CA ASP A 20 -37.03 -33.56 21.90
C ASP A 20 -38.08 -32.50 21.49
N PRO A 21 -38.67 -31.75 22.44
CA PRO A 21 -39.62 -30.67 22.14
C PRO A 21 -38.96 -29.55 21.31
N LEU A 22 -39.71 -29.02 20.34
CA LEU A 22 -39.26 -27.92 19.48
C LEU A 22 -39.01 -26.65 20.31
N PHE A 23 -37.82 -26.09 20.21
CA PHE A 23 -37.46 -24.81 20.84
C PHE A 23 -37.43 -23.70 19.80
N THR A 24 -37.98 -22.54 20.16
CA THR A 24 -37.90 -21.33 19.34
C THR A 24 -36.55 -20.64 19.54
N LYS A 25 -35.86 -20.32 18.45
CA LYS A 25 -34.63 -19.53 18.45
C LYS A 25 -34.76 -18.34 17.51
N ILE A 26 -34.06 -17.26 17.84
CA ILE A 26 -33.86 -16.13 16.92
C ILE A 26 -32.75 -16.51 15.96
N ALA A 27 -32.96 -16.32 14.67
CA ALA A 27 -31.96 -16.58 13.64
C ALA A 27 -31.96 -15.49 12.55
N LEU A 28 -30.78 -15.28 11.98
CA LEU A 28 -30.58 -14.50 10.76
C LEU A 28 -30.64 -15.42 9.54
N VAL A 29 -31.35 -14.97 8.50
CA VAL A 29 -31.37 -15.58 7.16
C VAL A 29 -30.19 -15.07 6.33
N LEU A 30 -29.35 -15.98 5.82
CA LEU A 30 -28.19 -15.65 4.98
C LEU A 30 -28.42 -15.87 3.47
N THR A 31 -29.33 -16.77 3.10
CA THR A 31 -29.62 -17.11 1.70
C THR A 31 -31.12 -17.10 1.45
N THR A 32 -31.52 -16.89 0.20
CA THR A 32 -32.89 -17.22 -0.23
C THR A 32 -33.06 -18.74 -0.28
N PRO A 33 -34.28 -19.28 -0.14
CA PRO A 33 -34.53 -20.70 -0.33
C PRO A 33 -33.96 -21.19 -1.66
N ASP A 34 -33.22 -22.29 -1.62
CA ASP A 34 -32.74 -22.96 -2.84
C ASP A 34 -33.86 -23.80 -3.50
N GLU A 35 -33.53 -24.55 -4.55
CA GLU A 35 -34.49 -25.38 -5.30
C GLU A 35 -35.18 -26.45 -4.41
N ASP A 36 -34.54 -26.85 -3.31
CA ASP A 36 -35.07 -27.80 -2.34
C ASP A 36 -35.83 -27.10 -1.18
N GLY A 37 -35.87 -25.76 -1.19
CA GLY A 37 -36.46 -24.94 -0.14
C GLY A 37 -35.59 -24.84 1.12
N GLU A 38 -34.29 -25.13 1.01
CA GLU A 38 -33.34 -25.02 2.11
C GLU A 38 -32.74 -23.62 2.19
N VAL A 39 -32.50 -23.16 3.42
CA VAL A 39 -32.03 -21.81 3.75
C VAL A 39 -30.87 -21.90 4.74
N ASP A 40 -29.85 -21.07 4.57
CA ASP A 40 -28.75 -20.94 5.52
C ASP A 40 -29.13 -19.95 6.62
N PHE A 41 -29.15 -20.44 7.86
CA PHE A 41 -29.43 -19.65 9.05
C PHE A 41 -28.21 -19.51 9.96
N VAL A 42 -28.11 -18.37 10.64
CA VAL A 42 -27.22 -18.19 11.80
C VAL A 42 -28.06 -17.95 13.04
N ILE A 43 -27.96 -18.86 14.01
CA ILE A 43 -28.67 -18.73 15.28
C ILE A 43 -28.03 -17.62 16.11
N ALA A 44 -28.85 -16.67 16.55
CA ALA A 44 -28.44 -15.58 17.42
C ALA A 44 -28.34 -16.03 18.88
N ALA A 45 -27.37 -15.47 19.59
CA ALA A 45 -27.24 -15.57 21.04
C ALA A 45 -27.55 -14.23 21.71
N GLU A 46 -28.07 -14.26 22.93
CA GLU A 46 -28.34 -13.06 23.75
C GLU A 46 -27.13 -12.65 24.60
N GLN A 47 -26.11 -13.50 24.67
CA GLN A 47 -24.89 -13.26 25.45
C GLN A 47 -23.66 -13.41 24.55
N PRO A 48 -22.62 -12.58 24.75
CA PRO A 48 -21.39 -12.66 23.96
C PRO A 48 -20.62 -13.95 24.26
N SER A 49 -19.94 -14.49 23.25
CA SER A 49 -19.17 -15.74 23.35
C SER A 49 -17.65 -15.56 23.32
N SER A 50 -17.15 -14.32 23.42
CA SER A 50 -15.72 -13.92 23.38
C SER A 50 -14.92 -14.44 22.18
N LYS A 51 -15.59 -14.94 21.14
CA LYS A 51 -14.96 -15.47 19.93
C LYS A 51 -14.73 -14.35 18.91
N PRO A 52 -13.62 -14.40 18.15
CA PRO A 52 -13.31 -13.39 17.15
C PRO A 52 -14.30 -13.36 15.96
N THR A 53 -15.04 -14.45 15.73
CA THR A 53 -16.03 -14.57 14.63
C THR A 53 -17.44 -14.13 15.02
N GLU A 54 -17.57 -13.40 16.12
CA GLU A 54 -18.85 -12.95 16.65
C GLU A 54 -19.17 -11.54 16.19
N ILE A 55 -20.33 -11.36 15.56
CA ILE A 55 -20.86 -10.05 15.16
C ILE A 55 -21.89 -9.61 16.18
N LYS A 56 -21.67 -8.43 16.75
CA LYS A 56 -22.65 -7.74 17.59
C LYS A 56 -23.62 -6.97 16.69
N LEU A 57 -24.92 -7.20 16.89
CA LEU A 57 -25.99 -6.40 16.31
C LEU A 57 -26.77 -5.69 17.41
N SER A 58 -27.08 -4.43 17.17
CA SER A 58 -27.77 -3.52 18.08
C SER A 58 -29.04 -2.97 17.42
N ALA A 59 -29.88 -2.24 18.18
CA ALA A 59 -31.15 -1.71 17.66
C ALA A 59 -30.97 -0.89 16.36
N ASP A 60 -29.86 -0.15 16.23
CA ASP A 60 -29.55 0.68 15.06
C ASP A 60 -29.19 -0.13 13.81
N ASP A 61 -28.95 -1.43 13.92
CA ASP A 61 -28.62 -2.32 12.80
C ASP A 61 -29.85 -2.86 12.08
N PHE A 62 -31.06 -2.58 12.59
CA PHE A 62 -32.32 -3.06 12.03
C PHE A 62 -33.08 -1.93 11.30
N THR A 63 -33.97 -2.29 10.38
CA THR A 63 -34.80 -1.34 9.63
C THR A 63 -35.89 -0.70 10.48
N ASP A 64 -36.23 -1.33 11.60
CA ASP A 64 -37.24 -0.89 12.55
C ASP A 64 -36.90 -1.32 13.99
N ASN A 65 -37.70 -0.89 14.95
CA ASN A 65 -37.55 -1.25 16.36
C ASN A 65 -38.12 -2.65 16.69
N GLY A 66 -38.20 -3.56 15.72
CA GLY A 66 -38.71 -4.92 15.91
C GLY A 66 -37.85 -5.77 16.85
N LEU A 67 -36.59 -5.35 17.07
CA LEU A 67 -35.69 -5.92 18.07
C LEU A 67 -34.91 -4.82 18.79
N THR A 68 -35.12 -4.69 20.10
CA THR A 68 -34.42 -3.66 20.93
C THR A 68 -33.21 -4.22 21.68
N ASN A 69 -33.12 -5.54 21.81
CA ASN A 69 -32.04 -6.20 22.54
C ASN A 69 -30.83 -6.39 21.63
N VAL A 70 -29.63 -6.36 22.22
CA VAL A 70 -28.40 -6.72 21.52
C VAL A 70 -28.39 -8.23 21.26
N ILE A 71 -28.04 -8.63 20.05
CA ILE A 71 -27.84 -10.04 19.69
C ILE A 71 -26.46 -10.26 19.11
N TYR A 72 -25.99 -11.50 19.23
CA TYR A 72 -24.66 -11.92 18.81
C TYR A 72 -24.78 -13.04 17.79
N LEU A 73 -24.15 -12.86 16.63
CA LEU A 73 -24.13 -13.84 15.55
C LEU A 73 -22.77 -14.50 15.47
N ASN A 74 -22.72 -15.82 15.59
CA ASN A 74 -21.50 -16.57 15.35
C ASN A 74 -21.51 -17.14 13.94
N LEU A 75 -20.85 -16.46 13.01
CA LEU A 75 -20.80 -16.88 11.61
C LEU A 75 -20.08 -18.23 11.41
N ALA A 76 -19.37 -18.74 12.42
CA ALA A 76 -18.83 -20.11 12.42
C ALA A 76 -19.90 -21.21 12.49
N LYS A 77 -21.12 -20.87 12.95
CA LYS A 77 -22.23 -21.82 13.13
C LYS A 77 -23.39 -21.47 12.20
N GLN A 78 -23.28 -21.92 10.96
CA GLN A 78 -24.36 -21.84 9.96
C GLN A 78 -25.09 -23.18 9.90
N TYR A 79 -26.40 -23.10 9.78
CA TYR A 79 -27.29 -24.26 9.72
C TYR A 79 -28.10 -24.16 8.43
N LYS A 80 -27.92 -25.14 7.54
CA LYS A 80 -28.78 -25.31 6.38
C LYS A 80 -30.04 -26.06 6.83
N LEU A 81 -31.19 -25.39 6.78
CA LEU A 81 -32.47 -25.90 7.27
C LEU A 81 -33.58 -25.60 6.26
N SER A 82 -34.55 -26.50 6.14
CA SER A 82 -35.75 -26.26 5.34
C SER A 82 -36.50 -25.01 5.82
N GLN A 83 -36.98 -24.19 4.88
CA GLN A 83 -37.77 -22.98 5.18
C GLN A 83 -39.00 -23.26 6.05
N THR A 84 -39.46 -24.51 6.14
CA THR A 84 -40.58 -24.92 7.00
C THR A 84 -40.32 -24.70 8.49
N VAL A 85 -39.06 -24.52 8.90
CA VAL A 85 -38.72 -24.19 10.30
C VAL A 85 -39.08 -22.75 10.67
N PHE A 86 -39.37 -21.89 9.69
CA PHE A 86 -39.78 -20.51 9.91
C PHE A 86 -41.10 -20.43 10.68
N ILE A 87 -41.10 -19.65 11.76
CA ILE A 87 -42.29 -19.40 12.58
C ILE A 87 -42.83 -18.00 12.32
N LYS A 88 -41.97 -16.98 12.47
CA LYS A 88 -42.38 -15.57 12.48
C LYS A 88 -41.21 -14.65 12.15
N HIS A 89 -41.44 -13.69 11.26
CA HIS A 89 -40.52 -12.58 11.01
C HIS A 89 -40.53 -11.58 12.18
N LEU A 90 -39.35 -11.12 12.61
CA LEU A 90 -39.19 -10.14 13.69
C LEU A 90 -38.82 -8.75 13.16
N THR A 91 -37.76 -8.67 12.36
CA THR A 91 -37.24 -7.44 11.76
C THR A 91 -36.27 -7.80 10.62
N THR A 92 -35.71 -6.80 9.93
CA THR A 92 -34.72 -6.97 8.87
C THR A 92 -33.47 -6.17 9.20
N LEU A 93 -32.29 -6.67 8.85
CA LEU A 93 -31.06 -5.87 8.88
C LEU A 93 -31.19 -4.68 7.94
N ASN A 94 -30.74 -3.51 8.37
CA ASN A 94 -30.57 -2.40 7.45
C ASN A 94 -29.45 -2.71 6.43
N PRO A 95 -29.39 -2.01 5.28
CA PRO A 95 -28.43 -2.33 4.23
C PRO A 95 -26.96 -2.34 4.69
N ALA A 96 -26.56 -1.42 5.58
CA ALA A 96 -25.20 -1.34 6.07
C ALA A 96 -24.83 -2.51 7.01
N ALA A 97 -25.76 -2.92 7.88
CA ALA A 97 -25.59 -4.07 8.75
C ALA A 97 -25.56 -5.38 7.96
N LEU A 98 -26.43 -5.52 6.96
CA LEU A 98 -26.45 -6.68 6.08
C LEU A 98 -25.13 -6.81 5.30
N GLU A 99 -24.65 -5.73 4.68
CA GLU A 99 -23.36 -5.73 3.99
C GLU A 99 -22.22 -6.13 4.93
N ARG A 100 -22.19 -5.58 6.15
CA ARG A 100 -21.20 -5.93 7.18
C ARG A 100 -21.22 -7.43 7.49
N VAL A 101 -22.40 -8.02 7.70
CA VAL A 101 -22.52 -9.46 8.01
C VAL A 101 -22.07 -10.33 6.83
N LEU A 102 -22.50 -10.01 5.60
CA LEU A 102 -22.12 -10.77 4.42
C LEU A 102 -20.62 -10.67 4.13
N ARG A 103 -20.02 -9.48 4.32
CA ARG A 103 -18.57 -9.25 4.20
C ARG A 103 -17.79 -10.14 5.16
N GLU A 104 -18.13 -10.13 6.45
CA GLU A 104 -17.47 -10.98 7.44
C GLU A 104 -17.65 -12.49 7.14
N ASN A 105 -18.79 -12.89 6.58
CA ASN A 105 -19.00 -14.26 6.16
C ASN A 105 -18.04 -14.68 5.03
N VAL A 106 -17.77 -13.79 4.06
CA VAL A 106 -16.79 -14.02 3.01
C VAL A 106 -15.38 -14.12 3.58
N LEU A 107 -14.96 -13.16 4.42
CA LEU A 107 -13.61 -13.14 4.99
C LEU A 107 -13.31 -14.39 5.82
N LYS A 108 -14.29 -14.92 6.54
CA LYS A 108 -14.15 -16.20 7.25
C LYS A 108 -13.82 -17.36 6.30
N GLN A 109 -14.43 -17.43 5.12
CA GLN A 109 -14.11 -18.49 4.14
C GLN A 109 -12.70 -18.32 3.58
N VAL A 110 -12.23 -17.08 3.43
CA VAL A 110 -10.85 -16.76 3.05
C VAL A 110 -9.87 -17.25 4.10
N ASP A 111 -10.15 -17.04 5.38
CA ASP A 111 -9.31 -17.53 6.49
C ASP A 111 -9.21 -19.07 6.48
N LEU A 112 -10.34 -19.77 6.30
CA LEU A 112 -10.38 -21.22 6.23
C LEU A 112 -9.53 -21.75 5.06
N TYR A 113 -9.71 -21.18 3.86
CA TYR A 113 -8.91 -21.53 2.68
C TYR A 113 -7.42 -21.27 2.91
N SER A 114 -7.09 -20.10 3.47
CA SER A 114 -5.71 -19.68 3.69
C SER A 114 -4.98 -20.57 4.70
N ALA A 115 -5.67 -21.03 5.75
CA ALA A 115 -5.13 -21.96 6.72
C ALA A 115 -4.72 -23.31 6.10
N GLU A 116 -5.38 -23.75 5.03
CA GLU A 116 -4.97 -24.94 4.26
C GLU A 116 -3.87 -24.61 3.25
N LYS A 117 -4.07 -23.54 2.46
CA LYS A 117 -3.19 -23.17 1.34
C LYS A 117 -1.76 -22.89 1.76
N PHE A 118 -1.57 -22.22 2.91
CA PHE A 118 -0.28 -21.75 3.39
C PHE A 118 0.36 -22.64 4.47
N LYS A 119 -0.10 -23.89 4.62
CA LYS A 119 0.56 -24.84 5.52
C LYS A 119 2.02 -25.03 5.14
N ALA A 120 2.89 -24.90 6.14
CA ALA A 120 4.32 -25.15 5.98
C ALA A 120 4.55 -26.60 5.51
N LYS A 121 5.35 -26.75 4.46
CA LYS A 121 5.78 -28.06 3.96
C LYS A 121 7.14 -28.39 4.56
N PRO A 122 7.37 -29.62 5.05
CA PRO A 122 8.69 -30.01 5.54
C PRO A 122 9.71 -29.98 4.40
N PHE A 123 10.96 -29.64 4.74
CA PHE A 123 12.08 -29.75 3.81
C PHE A 123 12.44 -31.23 3.59
N ILE A 124 12.61 -31.61 2.32
CA ILE A 124 13.01 -32.96 1.93
C ILE A 124 14.28 -32.84 1.08
N GLU A 125 15.39 -33.36 1.58
CA GLU A 125 16.68 -33.37 0.90
C GLU A 125 16.55 -34.00 -0.51
N GLY A 126 17.18 -33.38 -1.50
CA GLY A 126 17.14 -33.82 -2.90
C GLY A 126 15.80 -33.64 -3.62
N LYS A 127 14.75 -33.13 -2.94
CA LYS A 127 13.42 -32.89 -3.54
C LYS A 127 12.93 -31.45 -3.38
N SER A 128 13.11 -30.86 -2.20
CA SER A 128 12.72 -29.48 -1.93
C SER A 128 13.65 -28.51 -2.64
N SER A 129 13.08 -27.55 -3.36
CA SER A 129 13.84 -26.45 -3.96
C SER A 129 14.24 -25.43 -2.90
N VAL A 130 15.47 -24.92 -2.99
CA VAL A 130 15.95 -23.76 -2.22
C VAL A 130 16.11 -22.61 -3.19
N ALA A 131 15.06 -21.79 -3.30
CA ALA A 131 15.07 -20.61 -4.17
C ALA A 131 15.98 -19.52 -3.60
N VAL A 132 16.57 -18.71 -4.48
CA VAL A 132 17.42 -17.57 -4.10
C VAL A 132 16.62 -16.42 -3.45
N SER A 133 15.31 -16.36 -3.70
CA SER A 133 14.35 -15.46 -3.09
C SER A 133 12.93 -16.03 -3.20
N GLY A 134 11.97 -15.41 -2.52
CA GLY A 134 10.56 -15.74 -2.70
C GLY A 134 9.64 -15.00 -1.73
N LYS A 135 8.37 -14.91 -2.10
CA LYS A 135 7.32 -14.32 -1.25
C LYS A 135 6.90 -15.29 -0.15
N VAL A 136 6.64 -14.74 1.04
CA VAL A 136 6.00 -15.43 2.15
C VAL A 136 4.68 -14.71 2.42
N LEU A 137 3.57 -15.33 2.03
CA LEU A 137 2.21 -14.84 2.24
C LEU A 137 1.47 -15.80 3.19
N GLY A 138 0.51 -15.27 3.92
CA GLY A 138 -0.39 -15.98 4.81
C GLY A 138 -1.84 -15.54 4.63
N GLY A 139 -2.67 -15.86 5.64
CA GLY A 139 -4.10 -15.53 5.61
C GLY A 139 -4.38 -14.04 5.68
N SER A 140 -3.56 -13.27 6.40
CA SER A 140 -3.72 -11.81 6.50
C SER A 140 -3.71 -11.13 5.14
N GLU A 141 -2.76 -11.46 4.25
CA GLU A 141 -2.65 -10.79 2.94
C GLU A 141 -3.85 -11.13 2.06
N LEU A 142 -4.33 -12.38 2.08
CA LEU A 142 -5.51 -12.79 1.31
C LEU A 142 -6.79 -12.14 1.82
N THR A 143 -6.92 -12.00 3.15
CA THR A 143 -8.06 -11.34 3.78
C THR A 143 -8.09 -9.85 3.43
N HIS A 144 -6.96 -9.14 3.42
CA HIS A 144 -6.90 -7.74 2.99
C HIS A 144 -7.19 -7.57 1.48
N LEU A 145 -6.64 -8.43 0.63
CA LEU A 145 -6.93 -8.45 -0.81
C LEU A 145 -8.43 -8.60 -1.11
N VAL A 146 -9.09 -9.54 -0.43
CA VAL A 146 -10.53 -9.77 -0.59
C VAL A 146 -11.32 -8.61 -0.01
N ASN A 147 -10.92 -8.05 1.13
CA ASN A 147 -11.58 -6.88 1.72
C ASN A 147 -11.54 -5.68 0.76
N SER A 148 -10.38 -5.41 0.14
CA SER A 148 -10.22 -4.38 -0.90
C SER A 148 -11.05 -4.67 -2.15
N SER A 149 -11.14 -5.94 -2.56
CA SER A 149 -11.99 -6.36 -3.68
C SER A 149 -13.47 -6.12 -3.41
N LEU A 150 -13.93 -6.39 -2.18
CA LEU A 150 -15.30 -6.15 -1.72
C LEU A 150 -15.62 -4.66 -1.56
N ASP A 151 -14.63 -3.77 -1.46
CA ASP A 151 -14.88 -2.32 -1.45
C ASP A 151 -15.32 -1.81 -2.83
N GLY A 152 -14.95 -2.50 -3.92
CA GLY A 152 -15.30 -2.09 -5.28
C GLY A 152 -14.70 -0.73 -5.71
N TRP A 153 -13.77 -0.17 -4.92
CA TRP A 153 -13.16 1.14 -5.18
C TRP A 153 -12.07 1.10 -6.25
N LEU A 154 -11.33 -0.02 -6.31
CA LEU A 154 -10.30 -0.39 -7.31
C LEU A 154 -9.05 0.51 -7.35
N THR A 155 -9.21 1.82 -7.52
CA THR A 155 -8.11 2.80 -7.48
C THR A 155 -7.58 2.99 -6.05
N THR A 156 -6.39 3.56 -5.86
CA THR A 156 -5.87 3.87 -4.51
C THR A 156 -6.91 4.60 -3.64
N GLY A 157 -7.09 4.12 -2.41
CA GLY A 157 -8.09 4.61 -1.46
C GLY A 157 -7.70 4.27 -0.02
N ARG A 158 -8.56 3.50 0.66
CA ARG A 158 -8.45 3.18 2.09
C ARG A 158 -7.16 2.45 2.42
N PHE A 159 -6.85 1.38 1.68
CA PHE A 159 -5.66 0.56 1.94
C PHE A 159 -4.38 1.29 1.57
N ASN A 160 -4.35 2.01 0.45
CA ASN A 160 -3.19 2.81 0.07
C ASN A 160 -2.87 3.90 1.11
N THR A 161 -3.89 4.60 1.61
CA THR A 161 -3.70 5.62 2.65
C THR A 161 -3.10 5.00 3.92
N LEU A 162 -3.58 3.82 4.31
CA LEU A 162 -3.06 3.10 5.47
C LEU A 162 -1.63 2.60 5.24
N PHE A 163 -1.34 2.01 4.08
CA PHE A 163 -0.03 1.50 3.71
C PHE A 163 1.02 2.62 3.69
N GLU A 164 0.75 3.74 3.01
CA GLU A 164 1.65 4.89 2.96
C GLU A 164 1.93 5.44 4.37
N ALA A 165 0.91 5.52 5.24
CA ALA A 165 1.06 5.99 6.61
C ALA A 165 1.90 5.02 7.48
N GLN A 166 1.65 3.71 7.38
CA GLN A 166 2.39 2.70 8.14
C GLN A 166 3.85 2.60 7.68
N LEU A 167 4.10 2.64 6.37
CA LEU A 167 5.45 2.63 5.82
C LEU A 167 6.21 3.91 6.19
N ALA A 168 5.54 5.07 6.16
CA ALA A 168 6.12 6.33 6.63
C ALA A 168 6.52 6.27 8.11
N ALA A 169 5.68 5.68 8.95
CA ALA A 169 5.97 5.47 10.37
C ALA A 169 7.14 4.49 10.58
N PHE A 170 7.18 3.37 9.85
CA PHE A 170 8.25 2.39 9.91
C PHE A 170 9.61 3.00 9.53
N LEU A 171 9.67 3.74 8.41
CA LEU A 171 10.89 4.38 7.92
C LEU A 171 11.24 5.67 8.67
N ASN A 172 10.33 6.20 9.50
CA ASN A 172 10.42 7.51 10.14
C ASN A 172 10.62 8.67 9.12
N VAL A 173 9.74 8.73 8.12
CA VAL A 173 9.72 9.78 7.08
C VAL A 173 8.36 10.45 6.97
N LYS A 174 8.32 11.66 6.40
CA LYS A 174 7.10 12.47 6.30
C LYS A 174 6.19 12.07 5.14
N HIS A 175 6.77 11.62 4.02
CA HIS A 175 6.03 11.39 2.80
C HIS A 175 6.45 10.09 2.12
N VAL A 176 5.44 9.27 1.79
CA VAL A 176 5.54 8.06 1.00
C VAL A 176 4.49 8.15 -0.09
N LEU A 177 4.84 7.75 -1.31
CA LEU A 177 3.97 7.70 -2.47
C LEU A 177 4.12 6.34 -3.15
N THR A 178 3.05 5.55 -3.20
CA THR A 178 3.08 4.28 -3.93
C THR A 178 3.13 4.48 -5.44
N THR A 179 3.70 3.51 -6.13
CA THR A 179 3.82 3.44 -7.59
C THR A 179 3.85 1.99 -8.05
N ASN A 180 3.68 1.73 -9.35
CA ASN A 180 3.43 0.37 -9.86
C ASN A 180 4.64 -0.58 -9.86
N SER A 181 5.86 -0.11 -9.59
CA SER A 181 7.07 -0.94 -9.42
C SER A 181 8.22 -0.15 -8.79
N GLY A 182 9.25 -0.83 -8.29
CA GLY A 182 10.51 -0.17 -7.92
C GLY A 182 11.18 0.57 -9.08
N SER A 183 11.09 0.03 -10.29
CA SER A 183 11.60 0.69 -11.51
C SER A 183 10.89 2.01 -11.79
N SER A 184 9.56 2.05 -11.62
CA SER A 184 8.79 3.30 -11.72
C SER A 184 9.08 4.26 -10.56
N ALA A 185 9.43 3.74 -9.37
CA ALA A 185 9.88 4.57 -8.26
C ALA A 185 11.17 5.30 -8.62
N ASN A 186 12.16 4.57 -9.17
CA ASN A 186 13.41 5.16 -9.68
C ASN A 186 13.17 6.19 -10.78
N LEU A 187 12.26 5.88 -11.73
CA LEU A 187 11.87 6.83 -12.77
C LEU A 187 11.30 8.12 -12.19
N LEU A 188 10.34 8.01 -11.27
CA LEU A 188 9.69 9.16 -10.64
C LEU A 188 10.68 9.97 -9.79
N ALA A 189 11.52 9.31 -9.00
CA ALA A 189 12.52 9.95 -8.15
C ALA A 189 13.45 10.86 -8.95
N LEU A 190 14.05 10.33 -10.02
CA LEU A 190 14.95 11.11 -10.87
C LEU A 190 14.19 12.15 -11.70
N THR A 191 13.08 11.77 -12.33
CA THR A 191 12.33 12.69 -13.22
C THR A 191 11.79 13.89 -12.45
N ALA A 192 11.39 13.72 -11.18
CA ALA A 192 10.95 14.83 -10.33
C ALA A 192 12.03 15.92 -10.17
N LEU A 193 13.31 15.54 -10.19
CA LEU A 193 14.43 16.46 -10.11
C LEU A 193 14.65 17.27 -11.40
N THR A 194 14.00 16.92 -12.51
CA THR A 194 14.01 17.72 -13.75
C THR A 194 13.00 18.87 -13.75
N SER A 195 12.12 18.94 -12.73
CA SER A 195 11.06 19.93 -12.69
C SER A 195 11.61 21.36 -12.77
N PRO A 196 11.07 22.22 -13.65
CA PRO A 196 11.47 23.63 -13.71
C PRO A 196 11.16 24.37 -12.41
N LYS A 197 10.28 23.84 -11.56
CA LYS A 197 9.98 24.41 -10.24
C LYS A 197 11.17 24.31 -9.26
N LEU A 198 12.22 23.55 -9.60
CA LEU A 198 13.48 23.49 -8.85
C LEU A 198 14.50 24.57 -9.26
N GLY A 199 14.18 25.39 -10.27
CA GLY A 199 15.03 26.49 -10.71
C GLY A 199 16.39 26.01 -11.22
N GLU A 200 17.47 26.69 -10.82
CA GLU A 200 18.82 26.36 -11.29
C GLU A 200 19.32 24.98 -10.83
N ARG A 201 18.74 24.40 -9.78
CA ARG A 201 19.10 23.06 -9.29
C ARG A 201 18.35 21.94 -10.02
N ALA A 202 17.45 22.26 -10.96
CA ALA A 202 16.79 21.26 -11.77
C ALA A 202 17.80 20.52 -12.65
N LEU A 203 17.67 19.19 -12.73
CA LEU A 203 18.41 18.36 -13.67
C LEU A 203 18.03 18.72 -15.10
N LYS A 204 19.02 18.97 -15.95
CA LYS A 204 18.88 19.34 -17.36
C LYS A 204 19.52 18.25 -18.24
N LYS A 205 19.06 18.16 -19.49
CA LYS A 205 19.65 17.26 -20.49
C LYS A 205 21.16 17.52 -20.60
N GLY A 206 21.95 16.46 -20.53
CA GLY A 206 23.41 16.52 -20.57
C GLY A 206 24.10 16.70 -19.20
N ASP A 207 23.34 16.95 -18.12
CA ASP A 207 23.89 16.88 -16.76
C ASP A 207 24.29 15.43 -16.43
N GLU A 208 25.27 15.30 -15.54
CA GLU A 208 25.88 14.04 -15.16
C GLU A 208 25.33 13.52 -13.83
N VAL A 209 25.09 12.21 -13.79
CA VAL A 209 24.66 11.47 -12.60
C VAL A 209 25.67 10.37 -12.30
N ILE A 210 26.34 10.46 -11.16
CA ILE A 210 27.29 9.44 -10.72
C ILE A 210 26.51 8.20 -10.27
N SER A 211 26.94 7.04 -10.75
CA SER A 211 26.40 5.73 -10.38
C SER A 211 27.46 4.63 -10.55
N VAL A 212 27.05 3.36 -10.46
CA VAL A 212 27.91 2.19 -10.67
C VAL A 212 27.40 1.34 -11.82
N ALA A 213 28.31 0.68 -12.54
CA ALA A 213 27.94 -0.23 -13.63
C ALA A 213 27.44 -1.59 -13.11
N ALA A 214 27.90 -2.01 -11.93
CA ALA A 214 27.47 -3.23 -11.26
C ALA A 214 26.19 -2.99 -10.43
N GLY A 215 25.04 -3.00 -11.08
CA GLY A 215 23.75 -2.77 -10.43
C GLY A 215 22.56 -3.31 -11.23
N PHE A 216 21.36 -2.87 -10.87
CA PHE A 216 20.14 -3.23 -11.59
C PHE A 216 19.83 -2.19 -12.70
N PRO A 217 19.38 -2.60 -13.90
CA PRO A 217 19.22 -1.69 -15.04
C PRO A 217 18.30 -0.51 -14.75
N THR A 218 17.23 -0.69 -13.97
CA THR A 218 16.27 0.40 -13.70
C THR A 218 16.72 1.37 -12.62
N THR A 219 17.89 1.18 -12.02
CA THR A 219 18.60 2.24 -11.29
C THR A 219 19.24 3.23 -12.28
N LEU A 220 19.65 2.76 -13.46
CA LEU A 220 20.36 3.56 -14.48
C LEU A 220 19.45 4.12 -15.57
N ASN A 221 18.45 3.34 -16.01
CA ASN A 221 17.59 3.72 -17.14
C ASN A 221 16.93 5.10 -17.01
N PRO A 222 16.45 5.53 -15.83
CA PRO A 222 15.89 6.87 -15.67
C PRO A 222 16.86 7.99 -16.08
N ILE A 223 18.16 7.80 -15.84
CA ILE A 223 19.23 8.76 -16.18
C ILE A 223 19.20 8.97 -17.70
N LEU A 224 19.27 7.89 -18.46
CA LEU A 224 19.25 7.92 -19.92
C LEU A 224 17.92 8.45 -20.47
N GLN A 225 16.79 8.01 -19.90
CA GLN A 225 15.44 8.39 -20.35
C GLN A 225 15.16 9.89 -20.20
N ASN A 226 15.78 10.55 -19.22
CA ASN A 226 15.71 12.00 -19.03
C ASN A 226 16.81 12.77 -19.79
N GLY A 227 17.60 12.08 -20.62
CA GLY A 227 18.67 12.68 -21.41
C GLY A 227 19.88 13.12 -20.58
N LEU A 228 20.06 12.56 -19.39
CA LEU A 228 21.22 12.77 -18.52
C LEU A 228 22.33 11.79 -18.90
N ILE A 229 23.54 12.02 -18.39
CA ILE A 229 24.72 11.20 -18.68
C ILE A 229 25.12 10.40 -17.43
N PRO A 230 25.05 9.06 -17.43
CA PRO A 230 25.57 8.27 -16.33
C PRO A 230 27.10 8.33 -16.32
N VAL A 231 27.68 8.64 -15.15
CA VAL A 231 29.12 8.58 -14.90
C VAL A 231 29.39 7.41 -13.98
N PHE A 232 29.99 6.35 -14.53
CA PHE A 232 30.25 5.13 -13.78
C PHE A 232 31.56 5.22 -13.02
N ILE A 233 31.52 4.88 -11.73
CA ILE A 233 32.70 4.54 -10.95
C ILE A 233 32.59 3.08 -10.47
N ASP A 234 33.71 2.52 -10.05
CA ASP A 234 33.78 1.10 -9.69
C ASP A 234 33.15 0.81 -8.31
N ILE A 235 32.95 -0.48 -8.02
CA ILE A 235 32.48 -0.98 -6.72
C ILE A 235 33.65 -1.48 -5.86
N ALA A 236 33.45 -1.48 -4.54
CA ALA A 236 34.37 -2.10 -3.60
C ALA A 236 33.97 -3.55 -3.29
N ILE A 237 34.94 -4.45 -3.27
CA ILE A 237 34.76 -5.85 -2.83
C ILE A 237 35.27 -5.97 -1.38
N PRO A 238 34.56 -6.66 -0.48
CA PRO A 238 33.38 -7.50 -0.71
C PRO A 238 32.05 -6.80 -0.40
N SER A 239 31.99 -5.47 -0.31
CA SER A 239 30.74 -4.77 -0.01
C SER A 239 29.75 -4.80 -1.19
N TYR A 240 30.26 -4.92 -2.42
CA TYR A 240 29.54 -4.84 -3.70
C TYR A 240 28.79 -3.51 -3.89
N ASN A 241 29.18 -2.50 -3.12
CA ASN A 241 28.67 -1.14 -3.17
C ASN A 241 29.68 -0.22 -3.83
N ILE A 242 29.24 0.98 -4.21
CA ILE A 242 30.09 2.04 -4.78
C ILE A 242 31.39 2.25 -3.98
N ASP A 243 32.53 2.32 -4.67
CA ASP A 243 33.80 2.73 -4.07
C ASP A 243 33.79 4.25 -3.89
N THR A 244 33.53 4.69 -2.66
CA THR A 244 33.40 6.11 -2.34
C THR A 244 34.69 6.90 -2.54
N SER A 245 35.86 6.24 -2.57
CA SER A 245 37.14 6.90 -2.83
C SER A 245 37.26 7.46 -4.25
N LEU A 246 36.45 6.96 -5.19
CA LEU A 246 36.46 7.35 -6.59
C LEU A 246 35.49 8.50 -6.91
N ILE A 247 34.58 8.85 -5.99
CA ILE A 247 33.51 9.83 -6.27
C ILE A 247 34.08 11.22 -6.58
N GLU A 248 34.99 11.76 -5.75
CA GLU A 248 35.52 13.12 -5.96
C GLU A 248 36.22 13.27 -7.32
N ALA A 249 36.93 12.24 -7.77
CA ALA A 249 37.63 12.25 -9.06
C ALA A 249 36.68 12.20 -10.27
N ALA A 250 35.45 11.71 -10.08
CA ALA A 250 34.43 11.62 -11.12
C ALA A 250 33.58 12.89 -11.24
N ILE A 251 33.69 13.84 -10.31
CA ILE A 251 32.92 15.08 -10.33
C ILE A 251 33.47 16.03 -11.39
N THR A 252 32.57 16.55 -12.23
CA THR A 252 32.80 17.62 -13.20
C THR A 252 31.89 18.81 -12.91
N ASP A 253 31.98 19.85 -13.74
CA ASP A 253 31.05 20.99 -13.73
C ASP A 253 29.59 20.61 -14.10
N LYS A 254 29.41 19.46 -14.77
CA LYS A 254 28.12 18.90 -15.16
C LYS A 254 27.53 17.96 -14.14
N THR A 255 28.29 17.50 -13.15
CA THR A 255 27.77 16.59 -12.13
C THR A 255 26.70 17.29 -11.29
N LYS A 256 25.50 16.69 -11.23
CA LYS A 256 24.37 17.23 -10.47
C LYS A 256 23.76 16.26 -9.47
N ALA A 257 23.99 14.96 -9.62
CA ALA A 257 23.40 13.96 -8.74
C ALA A 257 24.28 12.74 -8.55
N ILE A 258 24.02 12.03 -7.46
CA ILE A 258 24.45 10.66 -7.21
C ILE A 258 23.18 9.82 -7.08
N MET A 259 23.06 8.75 -7.87
CA MET A 259 21.95 7.80 -7.79
C MET A 259 22.52 6.39 -7.73
N VAL A 260 22.40 5.74 -6.57
CA VAL A 260 23.02 4.44 -6.30
C VAL A 260 22.12 3.59 -5.43
N ALA A 261 22.21 2.28 -5.63
CA ALA A 261 21.47 1.30 -4.82
C ALA A 261 22.28 0.85 -3.61
N HIS A 262 21.59 0.52 -2.53
CA HIS A 262 22.14 -0.27 -1.42
C HIS A 262 22.14 -1.75 -1.84
N THR A 263 23.19 -2.15 -2.56
CA THR A 263 23.25 -3.43 -3.29
C THR A 263 22.97 -4.62 -2.37
N LEU A 264 21.96 -5.43 -2.73
CA LEU A 264 21.55 -6.63 -2.00
C LEU A 264 21.27 -6.40 -0.50
N GLY A 265 20.82 -5.20 -0.15
CA GLY A 265 20.49 -4.81 1.22
C GLY A 265 21.66 -4.34 2.06
N ASN A 266 22.89 -4.41 1.53
CA ASN A 266 24.06 -3.87 2.21
C ASN A 266 24.14 -2.35 2.01
N ALA A 267 24.32 -1.59 3.08
CA ALA A 267 24.44 -0.14 2.97
C ALA A 267 25.79 0.27 2.37
N PHE A 268 25.81 1.16 1.37
CA PHE A 268 27.05 1.82 0.97
C PHE A 268 27.52 2.83 2.04
N ASN A 269 28.76 3.29 1.96
CA ASN A 269 29.34 4.23 2.92
C ASN A 269 28.65 5.61 2.82
N LEU A 270 27.58 5.79 3.59
CA LEU A 270 26.78 6.99 3.61
C LEU A 270 27.54 8.19 4.17
N ASP A 271 28.45 7.99 5.13
CA ASP A 271 29.26 9.08 5.69
C ASP A 271 30.00 9.84 4.57
N GLU A 272 30.66 9.11 3.68
CA GLU A 272 31.39 9.71 2.56
C GLU A 272 30.48 10.21 1.43
N VAL A 273 29.45 9.44 1.05
CA VAL A 273 28.54 9.85 -0.05
C VAL A 273 27.84 11.15 0.29
N ILE A 274 27.27 11.29 1.48
CA ILE A 274 26.58 12.51 1.88
C ILE A 274 27.58 13.66 2.04
N ARG A 275 28.75 13.44 2.67
CA ARG A 275 29.78 14.48 2.82
C ARG A 275 30.16 15.09 1.47
N ILE A 276 30.45 14.25 0.48
CA ILE A 276 30.84 14.68 -0.86
C ILE A 276 29.66 15.36 -1.57
N ALA A 277 28.47 14.76 -1.55
CA ALA A 277 27.30 15.34 -2.19
C ALA A 277 26.94 16.71 -1.62
N ARG A 278 27.04 16.92 -0.30
CA ARG A 278 26.78 18.24 0.31
C ARG A 278 27.87 19.26 -0.02
N LYS A 279 29.15 18.86 -0.02
CA LYS A 279 30.28 19.71 -0.46
C LYS A 279 30.08 20.26 -1.88
N HIS A 280 29.50 19.46 -2.77
CA HIS A 280 29.30 19.79 -4.18
C HIS A 280 27.86 20.16 -4.55
N ASN A 281 26.96 20.29 -3.56
CA ASN A 281 25.52 20.59 -3.74
C ASN A 281 24.79 19.63 -4.70
N LEU A 282 25.16 18.35 -4.69
CA LEU A 282 24.57 17.30 -5.51
C LEU A 282 23.24 16.82 -4.92
N TRP A 283 22.34 16.38 -5.78
CA TRP A 283 21.19 15.57 -5.39
C TRP A 283 21.62 14.15 -5.05
N ILE A 284 20.89 13.50 -4.12
CA ILE A 284 21.13 12.11 -3.75
C ILE A 284 19.84 11.34 -3.87
N ILE A 285 19.84 10.30 -4.71
CA ILE A 285 18.77 9.32 -4.78
C ILE A 285 19.30 7.99 -4.22
N GLU A 286 18.73 7.55 -3.11
CA GLU A 286 19.01 6.24 -2.52
C GLU A 286 18.05 5.22 -3.12
N ASP A 287 18.54 4.33 -3.98
CA ASP A 287 17.75 3.18 -4.44
C ASP A 287 17.76 2.09 -3.36
N CYS A 288 16.66 2.00 -2.62
CA CYS A 288 16.49 1.05 -1.52
C CYS A 288 15.61 -0.13 -1.92
N CYS A 289 15.40 -0.40 -3.22
CA CYS A 289 14.56 -1.51 -3.67
C CYS A 289 14.88 -2.81 -2.94
N ASP A 290 16.18 -3.14 -2.83
CA ASP A 290 16.70 -4.32 -2.13
C ASP A 290 17.11 -4.06 -0.68
N ALA A 291 16.68 -2.98 -0.02
CA ALA A 291 17.21 -2.58 1.30
C ALA A 291 16.15 -2.10 2.30
N LEU A 292 14.89 -2.54 2.15
CA LEU A 292 13.85 -2.25 3.13
C LEU A 292 14.22 -2.85 4.50
N GLY A 293 14.31 -1.99 5.51
CA GLY A 293 14.65 -2.38 6.88
C GLY A 293 16.14 -2.34 7.20
N THR A 294 17.01 -2.23 6.19
CA THR A 294 18.45 -1.97 6.41
C THR A 294 18.62 -0.66 7.19
N THR A 295 19.54 -0.68 8.16
CA THR A 295 19.92 0.50 8.93
C THR A 295 21.39 0.85 8.73
N TYR A 296 21.70 2.13 8.84
CA TYR A 296 23.05 2.67 8.86
C TYR A 296 23.23 3.55 10.09
N THR A 297 24.39 3.44 10.74
CA THR A 297 24.76 4.25 11.90
C THR A 297 25.89 5.20 11.49
N PRO A 298 25.63 6.51 11.35
CA PRO A 298 26.67 7.47 10.98
C PRO A 298 27.79 7.53 11.99
N SER A 299 29.04 7.59 11.52
CA SER A 299 30.20 7.76 12.40
C SER A 299 30.43 9.22 12.80
N THR A 300 29.89 10.16 12.02
CA THR A 300 30.00 11.61 12.24
C THR A 300 28.65 12.29 12.05
N ASP A 301 28.46 13.46 12.65
CA ASP A 301 27.28 14.27 12.37
C ASP A 301 27.26 14.64 10.89
N MET A 302 26.11 14.45 10.25
CA MET A 302 25.89 14.75 8.84
C MET A 302 24.82 15.83 8.71
N VAL A 303 24.65 16.35 7.50
CA VAL A 303 23.62 17.35 7.21
C VAL A 303 22.78 16.85 6.05
N ASP A 304 21.47 16.80 6.25
CA ASP A 304 20.55 16.46 5.18
C ASP A 304 20.41 17.62 4.18
N TYR A 305 19.66 17.41 3.11
CA TYR A 305 19.49 18.44 2.08
C TYR A 305 18.71 19.68 2.54
N ARG A 306 18.05 19.65 3.72
CA ARG A 306 17.36 20.80 4.32
C ARG A 306 18.30 21.63 5.20
N GLY A 307 19.51 21.15 5.47
CA GLY A 307 20.40 21.75 6.45
C GLY A 307 20.18 21.22 7.87
N GLU A 308 19.37 20.18 8.06
CA GLU A 308 19.12 19.59 9.38
C GLU A 308 20.19 18.56 9.72
N THR A 309 20.62 18.54 10.99
CA THR A 309 21.63 17.58 11.47
C THR A 309 21.07 16.17 11.50
N ILE A 310 21.79 15.24 10.88
CA ILE A 310 21.67 13.80 11.10
C ILE A 310 22.72 13.43 12.15
N PRO A 311 22.32 13.07 13.38
CA PRO A 311 23.27 12.82 14.46
C PRO A 311 24.10 11.56 14.24
N ALA A 312 25.37 11.63 14.61
CA ALA A 312 26.27 10.48 14.70
C ALA A 312 25.74 9.45 15.71
N ASN A 313 26.16 8.20 15.53
CA ASN A 313 25.93 7.09 16.47
C ASN A 313 24.46 6.74 16.74
N ILE A 314 23.53 7.22 15.90
CA ILE A 314 22.12 6.84 15.93
C ILE A 314 21.79 6.08 14.65
N ALA A 315 21.41 4.82 14.78
CA ALA A 315 21.00 3.99 13.65
C ALA A 315 19.73 4.57 13.01
N ARG A 316 19.71 4.62 11.67
CA ARG A 316 18.56 5.10 10.89
C ARG A 316 18.35 4.18 9.69
N HIS A 317 17.12 4.08 9.21
CA HIS A 317 16.85 3.37 7.96
C HIS A 317 17.58 4.03 6.78
N VAL A 318 18.13 3.21 5.88
CA VAL A 318 18.64 3.70 4.60
C VAL A 318 17.52 4.29 3.75
N GLY A 319 17.85 5.21 2.85
CA GLY A 319 16.87 6.03 2.14
C GLY A 319 16.36 7.22 2.94
N THR A 320 16.90 7.49 4.13
CA THR A 320 16.55 8.65 4.96
C THR A 320 17.68 9.68 5.07
N PHE A 321 18.73 9.54 4.26
CA PHE A 321 19.94 10.39 4.28
C PHE A 321 20.01 11.32 3.04
N GLY A 322 19.54 10.81 1.90
CA GLY A 322 19.45 11.50 0.63
C GLY A 322 18.23 12.41 0.50
N ASP A 323 17.96 12.84 -0.73
CA ASP A 323 16.89 13.76 -1.07
C ASP A 323 15.57 13.01 -1.38
N ILE A 324 15.69 11.88 -2.09
CA ILE A 324 14.59 10.98 -2.44
C ILE A 324 15.10 9.54 -2.32
N ALA A 325 14.23 8.62 -1.92
CA ALA A 325 14.54 7.20 -1.92
C ALA A 325 13.40 6.37 -2.50
N THR A 326 13.71 5.13 -2.89
CA THR A 326 12.80 4.26 -3.63
C THR A 326 12.76 2.84 -3.05
N LEU A 327 11.61 2.18 -3.17
CA LEU A 327 11.38 0.81 -2.74
C LEU A 327 10.69 0.00 -3.84
N SER A 328 10.89 -1.31 -3.80
CA SER A 328 10.24 -2.30 -4.66
C SER A 328 9.46 -3.30 -3.82
N PHE A 329 8.29 -3.70 -4.31
CA PHE A 329 7.41 -4.70 -3.72
C PHE A 329 7.18 -5.88 -4.68
N TYR A 330 8.13 -6.14 -5.59
CA TYR A 330 8.14 -7.34 -6.42
C TYR A 330 8.47 -8.58 -5.55
N PRO A 331 7.99 -9.81 -5.87
CA PRO A 331 8.00 -10.96 -4.95
C PRO A 331 9.37 -11.46 -4.48
N ALA A 332 10.46 -11.00 -5.09
CA ALA A 332 11.82 -11.31 -4.65
C ALA A 332 12.30 -10.43 -3.47
N HIS A 333 11.61 -9.33 -3.17
CA HIS A 333 12.02 -8.33 -2.17
C HIS A 333 11.42 -8.64 -0.78
N HIS A 334 11.75 -7.80 0.19
CA HIS A 334 11.43 -7.94 1.62
C HIS A 334 9.93 -8.10 1.93
N ILE A 335 9.08 -7.38 1.20
CA ILE A 335 7.60 -7.49 1.24
C ILE A 335 7.08 -7.41 -0.19
N THR A 336 5.83 -7.81 -0.45
CA THR A 336 5.31 -7.82 -1.81
C THR A 336 3.85 -7.39 -1.94
N MET A 337 3.55 -6.76 -3.09
CA MET A 337 2.21 -6.45 -3.60
C MET A 337 1.91 -7.25 -4.89
N GLY A 338 2.69 -8.28 -5.19
CA GLY A 338 2.80 -8.86 -6.54
C GLY A 338 3.62 -7.96 -7.46
N GLU A 339 3.12 -6.76 -7.75
CA GLU A 339 3.85 -5.68 -8.40
C GLU A 339 3.62 -4.40 -7.61
N GLY A 340 4.67 -3.60 -7.39
CA GLY A 340 4.54 -2.35 -6.64
C GLY A 340 5.88 -1.76 -6.27
N GLY A 341 5.85 -0.51 -5.83
CA GLY A 341 6.99 0.21 -5.28
C GLY A 341 6.52 1.47 -4.56
N ALA A 342 7.47 2.18 -3.97
CA ALA A 342 7.20 3.46 -3.34
C ALA A 342 8.34 4.44 -3.56
N VAL A 343 8.02 5.72 -3.63
CA VAL A 343 8.98 6.83 -3.55
C VAL A 343 8.74 7.52 -2.22
N TYR A 344 9.81 7.83 -1.48
CA TYR A 344 9.69 8.48 -0.19
C TYR A 344 10.72 9.60 -0.01
N THR A 345 10.33 10.61 0.75
CA THR A 345 11.13 11.81 1.00
C THR A 345 10.61 12.55 2.23
N ASN A 346 11.46 13.37 2.84
CA ASN A 346 11.06 14.33 3.87
C ASN A 346 10.77 15.72 3.29
N ASN A 347 10.86 15.90 1.97
CA ASN A 347 10.66 17.19 1.29
C ASN A 347 9.24 17.31 0.75
N GLY A 348 8.41 18.17 1.37
CA GLY A 348 7.07 18.45 0.88
C GLY A 348 7.04 19.02 -0.55
N LYS A 349 8.08 19.76 -0.98
CA LYS A 349 8.20 20.23 -2.36
C LYS A 349 8.44 19.07 -3.32
N LEU A 350 9.39 18.17 -3.02
CA LEU A 350 9.66 17.01 -3.89
C LEU A 350 8.46 16.06 -3.92
N LYS A 351 7.78 15.83 -2.79
CA LYS A 351 6.53 15.05 -2.73
C LYS A 351 5.52 15.52 -3.77
N LEU A 352 5.27 16.83 -3.85
CA LEU A 352 4.30 17.40 -4.80
C LEU A 352 4.75 17.24 -6.26
N LEU A 353 6.06 17.33 -6.53
CA LEU A 353 6.61 17.10 -7.87
C LEU A 353 6.45 15.63 -8.28
N ILE A 354 6.85 14.71 -7.41
CA ILE A 354 6.73 13.25 -7.61
C ILE A 354 5.27 12.87 -7.87
N GLU A 355 4.34 13.36 -7.06
CA GLU A 355 2.90 13.10 -7.21
C GLU A 355 2.37 13.65 -8.54
N SER A 356 2.78 14.86 -8.94
CA SER A 356 2.40 15.42 -10.24
C SER A 356 2.90 14.56 -11.40
N PHE A 357 4.19 14.17 -11.41
CA PHE A 357 4.73 13.27 -12.43
C PHE A 357 4.05 11.89 -12.44
N ARG A 358 3.64 11.36 -11.29
CA ARG A 358 2.90 10.08 -11.20
C ARG A 358 1.46 10.20 -11.73
N ASP A 359 0.83 11.36 -11.55
CA ASP A 359 -0.58 11.61 -11.80
C ASP A 359 -0.83 12.48 -13.04
N TRP A 360 -0.47 11.97 -14.20
CA TRP A 360 -0.64 12.57 -15.52
C TRP A 360 0.07 13.91 -15.73
N GLY A 361 0.94 14.33 -14.80
CA GLY A 361 1.57 15.65 -14.85
C GLY A 361 0.64 16.77 -14.39
N ARG A 362 -0.51 16.44 -13.78
CA ARG A 362 -1.51 17.43 -13.37
C ARG A 362 -0.97 18.30 -12.23
N ASP A 363 -1.30 19.58 -12.22
CA ASP A 363 -0.88 20.53 -11.17
C ASP A 363 -1.70 20.37 -9.88
N CYS A 364 -2.91 19.80 -9.98
CA CYS A 364 -3.79 19.54 -8.86
C CYS A 364 -3.40 18.28 -8.08
N PHE A 365 -3.44 18.33 -6.75
CA PHE A 365 -3.10 17.20 -5.87
C PHE A 365 -4.33 16.58 -5.17
N CYS A 366 -5.52 16.72 -5.76
CA CYS A 366 -6.72 16.07 -5.21
C CYS A 366 -6.60 14.53 -5.29
N GLN A 367 -6.86 13.85 -4.18
CA GLN A 367 -6.93 12.39 -4.15
C GLN A 367 -8.09 11.87 -5.01
N PRO A 368 -8.03 10.61 -5.51
CA PRO A 368 -9.16 9.98 -6.19
C PRO A 368 -10.43 10.07 -5.35
N GLY A 369 -11.57 10.38 -5.97
CA GLY A 369 -12.84 10.58 -5.25
C GLY A 369 -13.00 11.93 -4.54
N HIS A 370 -11.97 12.76 -4.47
CA HIS A 370 -12.03 14.07 -3.82
C HIS A 370 -11.95 15.23 -4.84
N ASP A 371 -12.61 16.33 -4.49
CA ASP A 371 -12.70 17.54 -5.31
C ASP A 371 -12.22 18.78 -4.53
N ASN A 372 -11.59 19.71 -5.25
CA ASN A 372 -11.23 21.03 -4.74
C ASN A 372 -10.40 21.04 -3.44
N THR A 373 -9.57 20.01 -3.21
CA THR A 373 -8.58 19.99 -2.11
C THR A 373 -7.64 21.19 -2.19
N CYS A 374 -7.34 21.66 -3.40
CA CYS A 374 -6.55 22.88 -3.64
C CYS A 374 -7.27 24.19 -3.27
N LYS A 375 -8.58 24.15 -2.99
CA LYS A 375 -9.49 25.29 -2.74
C LYS A 375 -9.55 26.32 -3.88
N LYS A 376 -9.11 25.92 -5.07
CA LYS A 376 -8.75 26.80 -6.19
C LYS A 376 -9.19 26.26 -7.54
N ARG A 377 -10.03 25.21 -7.56
CA ARG A 377 -10.35 24.42 -8.76
C ARG A 377 -10.78 25.26 -9.96
N PHE A 378 -11.61 26.27 -9.74
CA PHE A 378 -12.14 27.17 -10.77
C PHE A 378 -11.81 28.65 -10.48
N SER A 379 -10.80 28.92 -9.66
CA SER A 379 -10.51 30.27 -9.15
C SER A 379 -9.11 30.77 -9.52
N TYR A 380 -8.46 30.10 -10.48
CA TYR A 380 -7.12 30.46 -10.95
C TYR A 380 -7.09 30.61 -12.46
N GLN A 381 -6.11 31.41 -12.91
CA GLN A 381 -5.64 31.44 -14.28
C GLN A 381 -4.17 31.00 -14.26
N LEU A 382 -3.84 29.94 -15.00
CA LEU A 382 -2.50 29.35 -15.06
C LEU A 382 -2.00 29.40 -16.51
N GLY A 383 -0.82 30.00 -16.71
CA GLY A 383 -0.29 30.22 -18.06
C GLY A 383 -1.27 31.02 -18.92
N GLU A 384 -1.49 30.53 -20.15
CA GLU A 384 -2.41 31.14 -21.13
C GLU A 384 -3.82 30.53 -21.10
N LEU A 385 -4.10 29.59 -20.18
CA LEU A 385 -5.43 29.00 -20.04
C LEU A 385 -6.45 30.06 -19.60
N PRO A 386 -7.73 29.93 -19.96
CA PRO A 386 -8.77 30.87 -19.52
C PRO A 386 -8.93 30.83 -18.00
N CYS A 387 -9.25 31.98 -17.41
CA CYS A 387 -9.55 32.05 -15.98
C CYS A 387 -10.73 31.13 -15.64
N GLY A 388 -10.56 30.31 -14.58
CA GLY A 388 -11.58 29.35 -14.16
C GLY A 388 -11.53 28.01 -14.89
N TYR A 389 -10.52 27.76 -15.73
CA TYR A 389 -10.28 26.41 -16.27
C TYR A 389 -10.05 25.41 -15.14
N ASP A 390 -10.64 24.21 -15.25
CA ASP A 390 -10.61 23.21 -14.18
C ASP A 390 -9.17 22.81 -13.84
N HIS A 391 -8.75 23.06 -12.60
CA HIS A 391 -7.42 22.71 -12.12
C HIS A 391 -7.10 21.21 -12.26
N LYS A 392 -8.12 20.32 -12.27
CA LYS A 392 -7.91 18.89 -12.54
C LYS A 392 -7.41 18.59 -13.96
N TYR A 393 -7.65 19.49 -14.91
CA TYR A 393 -7.21 19.39 -16.29
C TYR A 393 -6.08 20.37 -16.65
N THR A 394 -5.42 20.96 -15.65
CA THR A 394 -4.21 21.75 -15.85
C THR A 394 -2.99 20.90 -15.56
N TYR A 395 -2.08 20.80 -16.53
CA TYR A 395 -0.88 19.97 -16.46
C TYR A 395 0.36 20.85 -16.37
N SER A 396 1.17 20.69 -15.32
CA SER A 396 2.39 21.46 -15.09
C SER A 396 3.68 20.68 -15.35
N HIS A 397 3.58 19.37 -15.60
CA HIS A 397 4.72 18.51 -15.90
C HIS A 397 4.40 17.53 -17.04
N LEU A 398 5.44 17.01 -17.68
CA LEU A 398 5.32 15.86 -18.60
C LEU A 398 5.25 14.57 -17.77
N GLY A 399 4.07 14.27 -17.24
CA GLY A 399 3.88 13.14 -16.34
C GLY A 399 3.51 11.83 -17.02
N TYR A 400 3.22 10.84 -16.17
CA TYR A 400 2.89 9.46 -16.48
C TYR A 400 1.58 9.06 -15.80
N ASN A 401 1.18 7.79 -15.87
CA ASN A 401 0.17 7.23 -14.96
C ASN A 401 0.71 5.96 -14.33
N LEU A 402 1.37 6.10 -13.18
CA LEU A 402 2.12 5.01 -12.54
C LEU A 402 1.53 4.65 -11.16
N LYS A 403 0.23 4.89 -10.96
CA LYS A 403 -0.48 4.50 -9.73
C LYS A 403 -0.72 2.99 -9.67
N ILE A 404 -0.99 2.51 -8.45
CA ILE A 404 -1.44 1.15 -8.17
C ILE A 404 -2.95 1.09 -7.95
N THR A 405 -3.46 -0.12 -7.79
CA THR A 405 -4.80 -0.41 -7.26
C THR A 405 -4.80 -0.44 -5.73
N ASP A 406 -5.97 -0.26 -5.10
CA ASP A 406 -6.08 -0.46 -3.65
C ASP A 406 -5.91 -1.94 -3.25
N MET A 407 -6.08 -2.87 -4.19
CA MET A 407 -5.83 -4.30 -3.96
C MET A 407 -4.34 -4.59 -3.82
N GLN A 408 -3.48 -3.88 -4.56
CA GLN A 408 -2.03 -4.00 -4.36
C GLN A 408 -1.60 -3.42 -3.01
N ALA A 409 -2.26 -2.36 -2.55
CA ALA A 409 -1.93 -1.72 -1.28
C ALA A 409 -2.42 -2.48 -0.03
N ALA A 410 -3.45 -3.31 -0.19
CA ALA A 410 -4.05 -4.14 0.84
C ALA A 410 -3.17 -5.37 1.13
#